data_AF-K2N948-F1
#
_entry.id   AF-K2N948-F1
#
_cell.length_a   1.000
_cell.length_b   1.000
_cell.length_c   1.000
_cell.angle_alpha   90.00
_cell.angle_beta   90.00
_cell.angle_gamma   90.00
#
_symmetry.space_group_name_H-M   'P 1'
#
loop_
_entity.id
_entity.type
_entity.pdbx_description
1 polymer ?
#
loop_
_entity_poly.entity_id
_entity_poly.type
_entity_poly.pdbx_seq_one_letter_code
_entity_poly.pdbx_strand_id
1 'polypeptide(L)' 'MARTRKKPITAARVERAIDTLAGVMATAGPDAPLLIPLWKRLQSELERLKEEEAILAAAMERVKQSRDQTAARSS' A
#
# COMPACT_ATOMS: atom_id res chain seq x y z
N MET A 1 3.69 -21.01 21.73
CA MET A 1 2.57 -20.39 20.97
C MET A 1 3.16 -19.66 19.77
N ALA A 2 2.80 -20.05 18.55
CA ALA A 2 3.26 -19.35 17.34
C ALA A 2 2.62 -17.95 17.30
N ARG A 3 3.42 -16.89 17.24
CA ARG A 3 2.91 -15.53 16.98
C ARG A 3 2.27 -15.54 15.61
N THR A 4 0.95 -15.45 15.54
CA THR A 4 0.22 -15.16 14.31
C THR A 4 0.75 -13.82 13.78
N ARG A 5 1.62 -13.87 12.76
CA ARG A 5 2.10 -12.64 12.11
C ARG A 5 0.88 -11.98 11.49
N LYS A 6 0.51 -10.80 11.99
CA LYS A 6 -0.55 -10.00 11.38
C LYS A 6 -0.20 -9.81 9.90
N LYS A 7 -1.16 -10.07 9.01
CA LYS A 7 -0.95 -9.81 7.59
C LYS A 7 -0.57 -8.33 7.44
N PRO A 8 0.48 -7.99 6.68
CA PRO A 8 0.88 -6.61 6.48
C PRO A 8 -0.25 -5.82 5.83
N ILE A 9 -0.36 -4.55 6.20
CA ILE A 9 -1.18 -3.58 5.48
C ILE A 9 -0.35 -3.10 4.29
N THR A 10 -0.86 -3.31 3.08
CA THR A 10 -0.23 -2.93 1.81
C THR A 10 -1.12 -1.92 1.09
N ALA A 11 -0.57 -1.16 0.13
CA ALA A 11 -1.33 -0.22 -0.69
C ALA A 11 -2.57 -0.90 -1.31
N ALA A 12 -2.37 -2.06 -1.93
CA ALA A 12 -3.46 -2.84 -2.53
C ALA A 12 -4.56 -3.27 -1.54
N ARG A 13 -4.23 -3.42 -0.25
CA ARG A 13 -5.22 -3.77 0.77
C ARG A 13 -6.01 -2.55 1.23
N VAL A 14 -5.36 -1.38 1.27
CA VAL A 14 -6.02 -0.11 1.55
C VAL A 14 -6.93 0.30 0.38
N GLU A 15 -6.52 0.09 -0.87
CA GLU A 15 -7.39 0.29 -2.06
C GLU A 15 -8.70 -0.50 -1.94
N ARG A 16 -8.62 -1.80 -1.63
CA ARG A 16 -9.84 -2.61 -1.42
C ARG A 16 -10.71 -2.12 -0.26
N ALA A 17 -10.10 -1.54 0.77
CA ALA A 17 -10.86 -0.96 1.89
C ALA A 17 -11.56 0.33 1.47
N ILE A 18 -10.93 1.14 0.61
CA ILE A 18 -11.53 2.33 -0.01
C ILE A 18 -12.69 1.92 -0.91
N ASP A 19 -12.53 0.90 -1.75
CA ASP A 19 -13.62 0.38 -2.61
C ASP A 19 -14.81 -0.09 -1.77
N THR A 20 -14.52 -0.79 -0.66
CA THR A 20 -15.55 -1.23 0.29
C THR A 20 -16.27 -0.04 0.90
N LEU A 21 -15.52 0.99 1.34
CA LEU A 21 -16.09 2.20 1.92
C LEU A 21 -16.92 2.98 0.90
N ALA A 22 -16.49 3.05 -0.36
CA ALA A 22 -17.26 3.66 -1.44
C ALA A 22 -18.62 2.99 -1.61
N GLY A 23 -18.66 1.66 -1.58
CA GLY A 23 -19.92 0.89 -1.59
C GLY A 23 -20.83 1.23 -0.41
N VAL A 24 -20.27 1.34 0.80
CA VAL A 24 -21.03 1.75 2.00
C VAL A 24 -21.57 3.17 1.82
N MET A 25 -20.73 4.12 1.40
CA MET A 25 -21.11 5.52 1.17
C MET A 25 -22.24 5.65 0.15
N ALA A 26 -22.23 4.86 -0.92
CA ALA A 26 -23.26 4.87 -1.95
C ALA A 26 -24.65 4.47 -1.41
N THR A 27 -24.69 3.65 -0.36
CA THR A 27 -25.94 3.17 0.26
C THR A 27 -26.33 3.92 1.54
N ALA A 28 -25.46 4.78 2.06
CA ALA A 28 -25.65 5.46 3.35
C ALA A 28 -26.62 6.64 3.32
N GLY A 29 -27.00 7.13 2.13
CA GLY A 29 -27.96 8.22 1.99
C GLY A 29 -27.52 9.50 2.74
N PRO A 30 -28.39 10.11 3.57
CA PRO A 30 -28.07 11.32 4.34
C PRO A 30 -26.86 11.17 5.29
N ASP A 31 -26.51 9.94 5.69
CA ASP A 31 -25.41 9.66 6.62
C ASP A 31 -24.05 9.55 5.92
N ALA A 32 -24.00 9.56 4.58
CA ALA A 32 -22.75 9.48 3.82
C ALA A 32 -21.67 10.52 4.25
N PRO A 33 -22.02 11.77 4.62
CA PRO A 33 -21.04 12.74 5.12
C PRO A 33 -20.28 12.28 6.37
N LEU A 34 -20.86 11.42 7.21
CA LEU A 34 -20.21 10.89 8.41
C LEU A 34 -19.02 9.97 8.09
N LEU A 35 -18.97 9.43 6.86
CA LEU A 35 -17.92 8.51 6.40
C LEU A 35 -16.72 9.26 5.77
N ILE A 36 -16.87 10.55 5.46
CA ILE A 36 -15.82 11.38 4.84
C ILE A 36 -14.50 11.38 5.63
N PRO A 37 -14.48 11.48 6.98
CA PRO A 37 -13.22 11.43 7.73
C PRO A 37 -12.46 10.12 7.52
N LEU A 38 -13.18 8.99 7.46
CA LEU A 38 -12.58 7.68 7.22
C LEU A 38 -12.04 7.57 5.79
N TRP A 39 -12.80 8.07 4.81
CA TRP A 39 -12.36 8.14 3.42
C TRP A 39 -11.04 8.89 3.29
N LYS A 40 -10.97 10.12 3.85
CA LYS A 40 -9.76 10.94 3.82
C LYS A 40 -8.57 10.22 4.44
N ARG A 41 -8.78 9.57 5.59
CA ARG A 41 -7.72 8.82 6.27
C ARG A 41 -7.18 7.67 5.42
N LEU A 42 -8.05 6.91 4.77
CA LEU A 42 -7.65 5.80 3.89
C LEU A 42 -6.90 6.30 2.65
N GLN A 43 -7.32 7.42 2.06
CA GLN A 43 -6.64 8.02 0.91
C GLN A 43 -5.21 8.45 1.27
N SER A 44 -5.01 9.15 2.39
CA SER A 44 -3.66 9.54 2.84
C SER A 44 -2.78 8.32 3.16
N GLU A 45 -3.36 7.27 3.73
CA GLU A 45 -2.63 6.04 4.02
C GLU A 45 -2.25 5.28 2.74
N LEU A 46 -3.13 5.29 1.72
CA LEU A 46 -2.84 4.72 0.42
C LEU A 46 -1.65 5.42 -0.25
N GLU A 47 -1.64 6.75 -0.25
CA GLU A 47 -0.53 7.54 -0.80
C GLU A 47 0.78 7.19 -0.10
N ARG A 48 0.79 7.20 1.24
CA ARG A 48 1.96 6.83 2.06
C ARG A 48 2.49 5.44 1.72
N LEU A 49 1.61 4.44 1.63
CA LEU A 49 2.01 3.05 1.35
C LEU A 49 2.52 2.89 -0.09
N LYS A 50 1.93 3.56 -1.06
CA LYS A 50 2.43 3.56 -2.45
C LYS A 50 3.83 4.13 -2.53
N GLU A 51 4.09 5.23 -1.84
CA GLU A 51 5.42 5.84 -1.77
C GLU A 51 6.44 4.88 -1.14
N GLU A 52 6.11 4.31 0.03
CA GLU A 52 7.00 3.36 0.71
C GLU A 52 7.29 2.11 -0.13
N GLU A 53 6.27 1.53 -0.74
CA GLU A 53 6.43 0.36 -1.63
C GLU A 53 7.30 0.70 -2.85
N ALA A 54 7.13 1.90 -3.44
CA ALA A 54 7.95 2.37 -4.55
C ALA A 54 9.42 2.58 -4.15
N ILE A 55 9.67 3.15 -2.97
CA ILE A 55 11.03 3.34 -2.42
C ILE A 55 11.72 1.99 -2.24
N LEU A 56 11.02 1.02 -1.64
CA LEU A 56 11.56 -0.31 -1.42
C LEU A 56 11.85 -1.03 -2.73
N ALA A 57 10.93 -0.96 -3.70
CA ALA A 57 11.13 -1.54 -5.03
C ALA A 57 12.36 -0.94 -5.73
N ALA A 58 12.51 0.39 -5.69
CA ALA A 58 13.68 1.07 -6.27
C ALA A 58 14.99 0.70 -5.57
N ALA A 59 14.99 0.56 -4.24
CA ALA A 59 16.16 0.12 -3.49
C ALA A 59 16.57 -1.31 -3.86
N MET A 60 15.61 -2.22 -3.99
CA MET A 60 15.85 -3.61 -4.40
C MET A 60 16.40 -3.70 -5.83
N GLU A 61 15.87 -2.89 -6.75
CA GLU A 61 16.34 -2.84 -8.13
C GLU A 61 17.79 -2.33 -8.22
N ARG A 62 18.16 -1.31 -7.43
CA ARG A 62 19.57 -0.84 -7.35
C ARG A 62 20.52 -1.94 -6.88
N VAL A 63 20.12 -2.72 -5.87
CA VAL A 63 20.93 -3.84 -5.38
C VAL A 63 21.13 -4.90 -6.47
N LYS A 64 20.06 -5.22 -7.21
CA LYS A 64 20.12 -6.16 -8.34
C LYS A 64 21.09 -5.68 -9.42
N GLN A 65 20.94 -4.44 -9.89
CA GLN A 65 21.81 -3.86 -10.91
C GLN A 65 23.28 -3.81 -10.48
N SER A 66 23.56 -3.49 -9.21
CA SER A 66 24.92 -3.50 -8.68
C SER A 66 25.55 -4.89 -8.73
N ARG A 67 24.78 -5.95 -8.44
CA ARG A 67 25.27 -7.34 -8.49
C ARG A 67 25.53 -7.79 -9.91
N ASP A 68 24.64 -7.45 -10.84
CA ASP A 68 24.76 -7.80 -12.26
C ASP A 68 26.01 -7.14 -12.87
N GLN A 69 26.30 -5.88 -12.51
CA GLN A 69 27.53 -5.20 -12.94
C GLN A 69 28.82 -5.81 -12.39
N THR A 70 28.82 -6.27 -11.13
CA THR A 70 29.98 -6.97 -10.55
C THR A 70 30.21 -8.33 -11.23
N ALA A 71 29.14 -9.06 -11.53
CA ALA A 71 29.22 -10.32 -12.25
C ALA A 71 29.79 -10.14 -13.67
N ALA A 72 29.34 -9.13 -14.40
CA ALA A 72 29.82 -8.82 -15.76
C ALA A 72 31.27 -8.30 -15.81
N ARG A 73 31.83 -7.80 -14.70
CA ARG A 73 33.22 -7.33 -14.60
C ARG A 73 34.21 -8.41 -14.17
N SER A 74 33.71 -9.57 -13.72
CA SER A 74 34.52 -10.66 -13.17
C SER A 74 34.65 -11.84 -14.15
N SER A 75 34.18 -11.67 -15.39
CA SER A 75 34.21 -12.61 -16.52
C SER A 75 34.97 -12.01 -17.69
#